data_AF-A0A0U0ZHW3-F1
#
_entry.id   AF-A0A0U0ZHW3-F1
#
_cell.length_a   1.000
_cell.length_b   1.000
_cell.length_c   1.000
_cell.angle_alpha   90.00
_cell.angle_beta   90.00
_cell.angle_gamma   90.00
#
_symmetry.space_group_name_H-M   'P 1'
#
loop_
_entity.id
_entity.type
_entity.pdbx_description
1 polymer ?
#
loop_
_entity_poly.entity_id
_entity_poly.type
_entity_poly.pdbx_seq_one_letter_code
_entity_poly.pdbx_strand_id
1 'polypeptide(L)'
;MYSEAFTAAIVEAEKLIVAAPHIETEADLLEGLQYLAQGIAACTHMAFHTDRDHPFLLSGTGPFTKMGLDNPDTLYFGARVSGEYEYVVTGKRGTTTDLSFQVLGGGDYTDKNVPGSAIAFDDREIHIESDGSFEVRFGPAPADDSRPNYFTLGPGPAQLVMREVYSDWREQRGSLAIARVDTAGTAPAPLTKEQVEKRYASAGKQLVNRVKTWLQFPKWFYDNLPVNTMTEPRLTPGGLATQFSSVGHYDLADDQAIIITVPKSDAPYQGFQLGSLWYISLDYINHQTSLNSSQAQIDPDGNIRMVVSNTNPGVTNWIETLGHRRAYLQFRWQRVDRQLTPADGPTVEVVAVGDIPAKLPHYSQNQISEEGWRSRIAERQTAIGARMLG
;
A
#
# COMPACT_ATOMS: atom_id res chain seq x y z
N MET A 1 11.59 -5.29 33.66
CA MET A 1 10.35 -6.01 33.26
C MET A 1 10.50 -6.54 31.83
N TYR A 2 9.83 -7.63 31.42
CA TYR A 2 9.96 -8.21 30.06
C TYR A 2 9.70 -7.19 28.93
N SER A 3 8.75 -6.28 29.13
CA SER A 3 8.31 -5.29 28.15
C SER A 3 8.98 -3.92 28.30
N GLU A 4 9.96 -3.77 29.20
CA GLU A 4 10.54 -2.45 29.56
C GLU A 4 11.15 -1.73 28.35
N ALA A 5 11.92 -2.45 27.53
CA ALA A 5 12.48 -1.91 26.29
C ALA A 5 11.39 -1.48 25.30
N PHE A 6 10.25 -2.20 25.26
CA PHE A 6 9.13 -1.86 24.39
C PHE A 6 8.40 -0.60 24.89
N THR A 7 8.14 -0.50 26.19
CA THR A 7 7.53 0.70 26.78
C THR A 7 8.41 1.94 26.58
N ALA A 8 9.72 1.82 26.74
CA ALA A 8 10.65 2.92 26.45
C ALA A 8 10.62 3.33 24.97
N ALA A 9 10.53 2.36 24.06
CA ALA A 9 10.42 2.61 22.62
C ALA A 9 9.11 3.29 22.22
N ILE A 10 7.99 2.99 22.90
CA ILE A 10 6.72 3.70 22.69
C ILE A 10 6.89 5.18 23.03
N VAL A 11 7.51 5.49 24.18
CA VAL A 11 7.78 6.88 24.60
C VAL A 11 8.74 7.58 23.63
N GLU A 12 9.75 6.89 23.09
CA GLU A 12 10.61 7.44 22.05
C GLU A 12 9.83 7.75 20.76
N ALA A 13 9.02 6.81 20.29
CA ALA A 13 8.21 6.96 19.08
C ALA A 13 7.21 8.12 19.20
N GLU A 14 6.56 8.27 20.36
CA GLU A 14 5.68 9.41 20.65
C GLU A 14 6.43 10.74 20.58
N LYS A 15 7.63 10.82 21.17
CA LYS A 15 8.46 12.04 21.10
C LYS A 15 8.82 12.40 19.66
N LEU A 16 9.10 11.41 18.81
CA LEU A 16 9.38 11.64 17.39
C LEU A 16 8.15 12.18 16.64
N ILE A 17 6.96 11.68 16.98
CA ILE A 17 5.69 12.13 16.41
C ILE A 17 5.40 13.56 16.85
N VAL A 18 5.43 13.84 18.16
CA VAL A 18 5.18 15.20 18.69
C VAL A 18 6.16 16.23 18.13
N ALA A 19 7.39 15.81 17.79
CA ALA A 19 8.42 16.68 17.21
C ALA A 19 8.42 16.72 15.67
N ALA A 20 7.45 16.09 14.99
CA ALA A 20 7.44 16.05 13.53
C ALA A 20 7.28 17.45 12.93
N PRO A 21 8.15 17.84 11.96
CA PRO A 21 8.23 19.22 11.48
C PRO A 21 7.04 19.66 10.62
N HIS A 22 6.22 18.72 10.17
CA HIS A 22 5.07 19.01 9.33
C HIS A 22 3.79 19.32 10.12
N ILE A 23 3.81 19.19 11.45
CA ILE A 23 2.67 19.52 12.30
C ILE A 23 2.47 21.04 12.29
N GLU A 24 1.32 21.49 11.80
CA GLU A 24 0.91 22.91 11.83
C GLU A 24 -0.37 23.12 12.65
N THR A 25 -1.16 22.06 12.80
CA THR A 25 -2.46 22.09 13.48
C THR A 25 -2.57 20.96 14.52
N GLU A 26 -3.56 21.06 15.40
CA GLU A 26 -3.89 19.98 16.34
C GLU A 26 -4.31 18.69 15.59
N ALA A 27 -4.99 18.83 14.45
CA ALA A 27 -5.41 17.69 13.64
C ALA A 27 -4.20 16.87 13.13
N ASP A 28 -3.13 17.54 12.67
CA ASP A 28 -1.91 16.86 12.22
C ASP A 28 -1.30 16.01 13.35
N LEU A 29 -1.23 16.58 14.57
CA LEU A 29 -0.70 15.87 15.74
C LEU A 29 -1.58 14.67 16.12
N LEU A 30 -2.91 14.86 16.16
CA LEU A 30 -3.84 13.80 16.54
C LEU A 30 -3.82 12.63 15.54
N GLU A 31 -3.70 12.90 14.24
CA GLU A 31 -3.49 11.85 13.23
C GLU A 31 -2.18 11.09 13.47
N GLY A 32 -1.11 11.80 13.83
CA GLY A 32 0.18 11.20 14.20
C GLY A 32 0.08 10.28 15.42
N LEU A 33 -0.66 10.68 16.45
CA LEU A 33 -0.90 9.85 17.63
C LEU A 33 -1.78 8.63 17.32
N GLN A 34 -2.72 8.74 16.38
CA GLN A 34 -3.46 7.59 15.88
C GLN A 34 -2.53 6.64 15.10
N TYR A 35 -1.64 7.18 14.27
CA TYR A 35 -0.61 6.42 13.58
C TYR A 35 0.33 5.70 14.56
N LEU A 36 0.69 6.31 15.69
CA LEU A 36 1.45 5.64 16.77
C LEU A 36 0.73 4.39 17.28
N ALA A 37 -0.57 4.50 17.58
CA ALA A 37 -1.36 3.39 18.09
C ALA A 37 -1.42 2.22 17.10
N GLN A 38 -1.63 2.51 15.81
CA GLN A 38 -1.58 1.51 14.73
C GLN A 38 -0.18 0.90 14.59
N GLY A 39 0.86 1.73 14.73
CA GLY A 39 2.25 1.30 14.73
C GLY A 39 2.57 0.29 15.84
N ILE A 40 2.10 0.56 17.06
CA ILE A 40 2.22 -0.33 18.23
C ILE A 40 1.55 -1.68 17.95
N ALA A 41 0.32 -1.65 17.43
CA ALA A 41 -0.44 -2.85 17.09
C ALA A 41 0.32 -3.71 16.06
N ALA A 42 0.71 -3.13 14.93
CA ALA A 42 1.40 -3.89 13.89
C ALA A 42 2.79 -4.40 14.31
N CYS A 43 3.58 -3.59 15.00
CA CYS A 43 4.93 -4.02 15.41
C CYS A 43 4.86 -5.15 16.45
N THR A 44 3.87 -5.11 17.36
CA THR A 44 3.64 -6.20 18.32
C THR A 44 3.14 -7.45 17.60
N HIS A 45 2.18 -7.29 16.68
CA HIS A 45 1.64 -8.38 15.88
C HIS A 45 2.74 -9.11 15.13
N MET A 46 3.58 -8.39 14.37
CA MET A 46 4.68 -8.99 13.62
C MET A 46 5.73 -9.64 14.51
N ALA A 47 6.14 -8.99 15.62
CA ALA A 47 7.20 -9.50 16.47
C ALA A 47 6.79 -10.80 17.19
N PHE A 48 5.53 -10.91 17.63
CA PHE A 48 5.05 -12.08 18.37
C PHE A 48 4.57 -13.21 17.48
N HIS A 49 4.05 -12.87 16.32
CA HIS A 49 3.61 -13.84 15.33
C HIS A 49 4.69 -13.91 14.24
N THR A 50 5.86 -14.44 14.60
CA THR A 50 6.84 -14.90 13.61
C THR A 50 7.51 -16.14 14.17
N ASP A 51 7.64 -17.15 13.31
CA ASP A 51 8.45 -18.34 13.56
C ASP A 51 9.26 -18.66 12.30
N ARG A 52 10.52 -19.03 12.49
CA ARG A 52 11.45 -19.35 11.39
C ARG A 52 11.17 -20.73 10.81
N ASP A 53 10.79 -21.66 11.68
CA ASP A 53 10.61 -23.06 11.35
C ASP A 53 9.14 -23.32 10.96
N HIS A 54 8.20 -22.51 11.48
CA HIS A 54 6.77 -22.62 11.17
C HIS A 54 6.20 -21.28 10.68
N PRO A 55 6.55 -20.83 9.46
CA PRO A 55 6.09 -19.54 8.96
C PRO A 55 4.58 -19.54 8.76
N PHE A 56 3.98 -18.38 8.89
CA PHE A 56 2.59 -18.13 8.55
C PHE A 56 2.49 -16.75 7.90
N LEU A 57 1.49 -16.60 7.03
CA LEU A 57 1.21 -15.33 6.38
C LEU A 57 0.50 -14.41 7.35
N LEU A 58 1.11 -13.26 7.60
CA LEU A 58 0.49 -12.18 8.35
C LEU A 58 -0.05 -11.13 7.40
N SER A 59 -1.22 -10.59 7.73
CA SER A 59 -1.65 -9.32 7.19
C SER A 59 -0.69 -8.24 7.69
N GLY A 60 -0.06 -7.53 6.76
CA GLY A 60 0.91 -6.49 7.08
C GLY A 60 0.22 -5.14 7.25
N THR A 61 0.12 -4.44 6.14
CA THR A 61 -0.44 -3.09 6.07
C THR A 61 -1.90 -3.15 5.65
N GLY A 62 -2.72 -2.32 6.29
CA GLY A 62 -4.15 -2.19 6.01
C GLY A 62 -4.74 -1.04 6.79
N PRO A 63 -6.08 -0.90 6.83
CA PRO A 63 -6.74 0.27 7.39
C PRO A 63 -6.47 0.50 8.88
N PHE A 64 -6.05 -0.55 9.60
CA PHE A 64 -5.79 -0.53 11.04
C PHE A 64 -4.29 -0.55 11.40
N THR A 65 -3.41 -0.67 10.42
CA THR A 65 -1.95 -0.81 10.56
C THR A 65 -1.21 -0.10 9.44
N LYS A 66 -1.66 1.10 9.05
CA LYS A 66 -1.19 1.83 7.88
C LYS A 66 0.29 2.17 7.96
N MET A 67 0.97 2.17 6.81
CA MET A 67 2.35 2.64 6.64
C MET A 67 2.72 2.71 5.16
N GLY A 68 3.69 3.56 4.82
CA GLY A 68 4.35 3.50 3.52
C GLY A 68 3.44 3.89 2.35
N LEU A 69 2.52 4.82 2.59
CA LEU A 69 1.50 5.27 1.65
C LEU A 69 0.73 4.07 1.05
N ASP A 70 0.19 3.26 1.95
CA ASP A 70 -0.50 2.00 1.66
C ASP A 70 -1.59 2.15 0.60
N ASN A 71 -1.69 1.18 -0.31
CA ASN A 71 -2.68 1.22 -1.37
C ASN A 71 -4.05 0.75 -0.86
N PRO A 72 -5.10 1.60 -0.89
CA PRO A 72 -6.47 1.24 -0.49
C PRO A 72 -7.03 0.00 -1.20
N ASP A 73 -6.49 -0.28 -2.38
CA ASP A 73 -6.92 -1.34 -3.28
C ASP A 73 -6.15 -2.64 -3.09
N THR A 74 -5.24 -2.72 -2.12
CA THR A 74 -4.32 -3.86 -1.97
C THR A 74 -4.40 -4.52 -0.59
N LEU A 75 -4.49 -5.84 -0.59
CA LEU A 75 -4.21 -6.67 0.58
C LEU A 75 -2.74 -7.05 0.58
N TYR A 76 -2.08 -6.86 1.72
CA TYR A 76 -0.67 -7.14 1.90
C TYR A 76 -0.48 -8.31 2.85
N PHE A 77 0.13 -9.38 2.36
CA PHE A 77 0.50 -10.54 3.17
C PHE A 77 2.01 -10.71 3.18
N GLY A 78 2.55 -11.31 4.23
CA GLY A 78 3.95 -11.69 4.19
C GLY A 78 4.40 -12.62 5.31
N ALA A 79 5.58 -13.18 5.11
CA ALA A 79 6.27 -14.02 6.07
C ALA A 79 7.78 -13.75 6.02
N ARG A 80 8.45 -13.94 7.16
CA ARG A 80 9.91 -13.99 7.19
C ARG A 80 10.37 -15.34 6.65
N VAL A 81 11.33 -15.32 5.74
CA VAL A 81 11.92 -16.52 5.10
C VAL A 81 13.45 -16.42 5.15
N SER A 82 14.13 -17.52 4.84
CA SER A 82 15.60 -17.55 4.74
C SER A 82 16.02 -18.36 3.52
N GLY A 83 17.03 -17.90 2.79
CA GLY A 83 17.60 -18.67 1.69
C GLY A 83 18.29 -19.97 2.09
N GLU A 84 18.33 -20.31 3.38
CA GLU A 84 18.81 -21.60 3.88
C GLU A 84 17.78 -22.74 3.71
N TYR A 85 16.50 -22.41 3.54
CA TYR A 85 15.41 -23.39 3.58
C TYR A 85 14.50 -23.27 2.36
N GLU A 86 13.76 -24.34 2.09
CA GLU A 86 12.74 -24.37 1.06
C GLU A 86 11.34 -24.14 1.66
N TYR A 87 10.58 -23.29 1.00
CA TYR A 87 9.22 -22.91 1.35
C TYR A 87 8.30 -23.20 0.18
N VAL A 88 7.06 -23.58 0.49
CA VAL A 88 5.99 -23.77 -0.47
C VAL A 88 4.84 -22.83 -0.13
N VAL A 89 4.38 -22.11 -1.14
CA VAL A 89 3.16 -21.31 -1.10
C VAL A 89 2.12 -22.00 -1.96
N THR A 90 0.98 -22.34 -1.37
CA THR A 90 -0.14 -22.96 -2.07
C THR A 90 -1.38 -22.10 -1.95
N GLY A 91 -2.29 -22.23 -2.91
CA GLY A 91 -3.45 -21.37 -2.92
C GLY A 91 -4.45 -21.65 -4.01
N LYS A 92 -5.50 -20.83 -4.00
CA LYS A 92 -6.43 -20.59 -5.10
C LYS A 92 -6.25 -19.17 -5.56
N ARG A 93 -6.20 -18.90 -6.87
CA ARG A 93 -5.92 -17.57 -7.40
C ARG A 93 -7.01 -16.52 -7.09
N GLY A 94 -8.27 -16.93 -7.03
CA GLY A 94 -9.39 -16.00 -6.92
C GLY A 94 -9.61 -15.17 -8.18
N THR A 95 -10.26 -14.02 -8.06
CA THR A 95 -10.62 -13.13 -9.17
C THR A 95 -10.04 -11.73 -9.03
N THR A 96 -9.15 -11.50 -8.07
CA THR A 96 -8.51 -10.19 -7.88
C THR A 96 -7.69 -9.83 -9.11
N THR A 97 -7.64 -8.55 -9.45
CA THR A 97 -6.94 -8.04 -10.64
C THR A 97 -5.46 -8.43 -10.69
N ASP A 98 -4.76 -8.40 -9.55
CA ASP A 98 -3.35 -8.79 -9.46
C ASP A 98 -3.10 -9.67 -8.23
N LEU A 99 -2.21 -10.64 -8.38
CA LEU A 99 -1.55 -11.35 -7.29
C LEU A 99 -0.07 -11.35 -7.60
N SER A 100 0.71 -10.65 -6.77
CA SER A 100 2.15 -10.53 -6.96
C SER A 100 2.95 -10.98 -5.76
N PHE A 101 4.17 -11.44 -6.05
CA PHE A 101 5.11 -11.98 -5.09
C PHE A 101 6.40 -11.17 -5.15
N GLN A 102 6.95 -10.88 -3.99
CA GLN A 102 8.21 -10.16 -3.89
C GLN A 102 9.06 -10.71 -2.75
N VAL A 103 10.33 -10.97 -3.02
CA VAL A 103 11.33 -11.30 -2.00
C VAL A 103 12.21 -10.08 -1.78
N LEU A 104 12.07 -9.50 -0.59
CA LEU A 104 12.88 -8.38 -0.13
C LEU A 104 14.08 -8.94 0.65
N GLY A 105 15.26 -8.80 0.05
CA GLY A 105 16.54 -9.16 0.64
C GLY A 105 17.32 -7.94 1.12
N GLY A 106 18.31 -8.15 1.99
CA GLY A 106 19.21 -7.07 2.43
C GLY A 106 18.71 -6.23 3.61
N GLY A 107 17.67 -6.68 4.32
CA GLY A 107 17.20 -6.08 5.58
C GLY A 107 15.83 -5.39 5.49
N ASP A 108 15.46 -4.71 6.58
CA ASP A 108 14.20 -3.99 6.69
C ASP A 108 14.27 -2.60 6.03
N TYR A 109 13.11 -2.01 5.74
CA TYR A 109 13.00 -0.57 5.49
C TYR A 109 13.49 0.21 6.70
N THR A 110 14.36 1.19 6.46
CA THR A 110 14.88 2.10 7.49
C THR A 110 14.95 3.53 6.96
N ASP A 111 15.23 4.48 7.84
CA ASP A 111 15.54 5.87 7.50
C ASP A 111 16.83 6.04 6.68
N LYS A 112 17.51 4.95 6.31
CA LYS A 112 18.76 4.96 5.52
C LYS A 112 18.76 3.96 4.37
N ASN A 113 17.76 3.08 4.27
CA ASN A 113 17.80 1.94 3.36
C ASN A 113 16.40 1.59 2.84
N VAL A 114 16.33 1.41 1.53
CA VAL A 114 15.22 0.76 0.82
C VAL A 114 15.70 -0.65 0.46
N PRO A 115 15.06 -1.72 0.96
CA PRO A 115 15.50 -3.09 0.68
C PRO A 115 15.54 -3.39 -0.83
N GLY A 116 16.52 -4.19 -1.23
CA GLY A 116 16.61 -4.66 -2.60
C GLY A 116 15.50 -5.66 -2.90
N SER A 117 14.91 -5.55 -4.09
CA SER A 117 13.97 -6.54 -4.62
C SER A 117 14.75 -7.60 -5.39
N ALA A 118 14.95 -8.76 -4.77
CA ALA A 118 15.73 -9.85 -5.39
C ALA A 118 14.87 -10.69 -6.34
N ILE A 119 13.59 -10.85 -6.01
CA ILE A 119 12.57 -11.53 -6.82
C ILE A 119 11.32 -10.64 -6.78
N ALA A 120 10.72 -10.37 -7.92
CA ALA A 120 9.47 -9.62 -8.02
C ALA A 120 8.74 -10.02 -9.31
N PHE A 121 7.59 -10.67 -9.17
CA PHE A 121 6.78 -11.14 -10.30
C PHE A 121 5.29 -11.11 -9.93
N ASP A 122 4.44 -11.25 -10.94
CA ASP A 122 3.01 -11.44 -10.77
C ASP A 122 2.54 -12.82 -11.25
N ASP A 123 1.28 -13.14 -10.99
CA ASP A 123 0.66 -14.43 -11.29
C ASP A 123 0.79 -14.92 -12.75
N ARG A 124 1.19 -14.06 -13.71
CA ARG A 124 1.41 -14.44 -15.12
C ARG A 124 2.68 -15.25 -15.31
N GLU A 125 3.60 -15.18 -14.34
CA GLU A 125 4.87 -15.92 -14.36
C GLU A 125 4.78 -17.28 -13.66
N ILE A 126 3.59 -17.68 -13.19
CA ILE A 126 3.38 -18.98 -12.57
C ILE A 126 2.33 -19.80 -13.31
N HIS A 127 2.50 -21.11 -13.28
CA HIS A 127 1.48 -22.06 -13.71
C HIS A 127 0.35 -22.11 -12.67
N ILE A 128 -0.87 -21.87 -13.15
CA ILE A 128 -2.11 -21.98 -12.38
C ILE A 128 -2.95 -23.05 -13.07
N GLU A 129 -3.40 -24.03 -12.29
CA GLU A 129 -4.23 -25.13 -12.76
C GLU A 129 -5.60 -24.64 -13.23
N SER A 130 -6.30 -25.44 -14.05
CA SER A 130 -7.62 -25.08 -14.57
C SER A 130 -8.68 -24.85 -13.48
N ASP A 131 -8.47 -25.43 -12.29
CA ASP A 131 -9.36 -25.24 -11.13
C ASP A 131 -8.97 -24.02 -10.27
N GLY A 132 -8.01 -23.22 -10.73
CA GLY A 132 -7.47 -22.04 -10.08
C GLY A 132 -6.45 -22.33 -8.97
N SER A 133 -6.07 -23.59 -8.72
CA SER A 133 -5.01 -23.91 -7.74
C SER A 133 -3.63 -23.61 -8.28
N PHE A 134 -2.71 -23.30 -7.37
CA PHE A 134 -1.31 -23.13 -7.71
C PHE A 134 -0.42 -23.57 -6.54
N GLU A 135 0.82 -23.90 -6.89
CA GLU A 135 1.93 -24.11 -5.96
C GLU A 135 3.12 -23.28 -6.47
N VAL A 136 3.75 -22.51 -5.57
CA VAL A 136 4.98 -21.76 -5.83
C VAL A 136 6.02 -22.12 -4.77
N ARG A 137 7.24 -22.41 -5.19
CA ARG A 137 8.34 -22.80 -4.30
C ARG A 137 9.41 -21.72 -4.25
N PHE A 138 9.96 -21.52 -3.08
CA PHE A 138 11.07 -20.60 -2.83
C PHE A 138 12.15 -21.33 -2.05
N GLY A 139 13.39 -21.40 -2.55
CA GLY A 139 14.45 -22.10 -1.82
C GLY A 139 15.85 -21.90 -2.40
N PRO A 140 16.88 -22.53 -1.79
CA PRO A 140 18.29 -22.32 -2.15
C PRO A 140 18.71 -22.86 -3.51
N ALA A 141 18.00 -23.88 -4.03
CA ALA A 141 18.39 -24.50 -5.29
C ALA A 141 18.24 -23.53 -6.49
N PRO A 142 19.01 -23.72 -7.57
CA PRO A 142 18.80 -22.95 -8.80
C PRO A 142 17.41 -23.21 -9.38
N ALA A 143 16.73 -22.14 -9.78
CA ALA A 143 15.56 -22.20 -10.63
C ALA A 143 15.99 -22.64 -12.03
N ASP A 144 15.28 -23.60 -12.60
CA ASP A 144 15.49 -24.11 -13.96
C ASP A 144 14.17 -24.59 -14.55
N ASP A 145 14.15 -24.85 -15.86
CA ASP A 145 12.96 -25.24 -16.61
C ASP A 145 12.35 -26.59 -16.13
N SER A 146 13.08 -27.39 -15.34
CA SER A 146 12.57 -28.65 -14.78
C SER A 146 11.72 -28.44 -13.51
N ARG A 147 11.74 -27.23 -12.94
CA ARG A 147 10.99 -26.84 -11.74
C ARG A 147 10.10 -25.64 -12.02
N PRO A 148 8.97 -25.83 -12.71
CA PRO A 148 8.00 -24.75 -12.89
C PRO A 148 7.60 -24.17 -11.52
N ASN A 149 7.41 -22.85 -11.46
CA ASN A 149 7.06 -22.09 -10.25
C ASN A 149 8.10 -22.16 -9.11
N TYR A 150 9.36 -22.45 -9.41
CA TYR A 150 10.44 -22.42 -8.41
C TYR A 150 11.28 -21.14 -8.52
N PHE A 151 11.47 -20.43 -7.42
CA PHE A 151 12.23 -19.19 -7.35
C PHE A 151 13.41 -19.32 -6.36
N THR A 152 14.62 -19.03 -6.84
CA THR A 152 15.83 -19.14 -6.00
C THR A 152 15.92 -18.01 -4.98
N LEU A 153 15.96 -18.37 -3.70
CA LEU A 153 16.24 -17.43 -2.62
C LEU A 153 17.75 -17.18 -2.52
N GLY A 154 18.14 -15.90 -2.45
CA GLY A 154 19.48 -15.51 -2.06
C GLY A 154 19.79 -15.90 -0.60
N PRO A 155 21.07 -16.08 -0.23
CA PRO A 155 21.43 -16.55 1.11
C PRO A 155 21.00 -15.59 2.22
N GLY A 156 20.65 -16.15 3.38
CA GLY A 156 20.32 -15.38 4.58
C GLY A 156 18.84 -14.95 4.67
N PRO A 157 18.51 -14.08 5.64
CA PRO A 157 17.13 -13.71 5.93
C PRO A 157 16.55 -12.79 4.84
N ALA A 158 15.28 -13.02 4.52
CA ALA A 158 14.49 -12.22 3.61
C ALA A 158 13.03 -12.11 4.09
N GLN A 159 12.26 -11.26 3.43
CA GLN A 159 10.82 -11.18 3.60
C GLN A 159 10.13 -11.53 2.29
N LEU A 160 9.26 -12.54 2.33
CA LEU A 160 8.34 -12.83 1.24
C LEU A 160 7.09 -11.97 1.47
N VAL A 161 6.77 -11.14 0.48
CA VAL A 161 5.61 -10.25 0.46
C VAL A 161 4.72 -10.68 -0.69
N MET A 162 3.42 -10.81 -0.42
CA MET A 162 2.39 -11.06 -1.43
C MET A 162 1.42 -9.90 -1.42
N ARG A 163 1.01 -9.45 -2.61
CA ARG A 163 0.04 -8.36 -2.75
C ARG A 163 -1.10 -8.84 -3.64
N GLU A 164 -2.31 -8.81 -3.10
CA GLU A 164 -3.53 -8.98 -3.90
C GLU A 164 -4.13 -7.61 -4.16
N VAL A 165 -4.23 -7.22 -5.43
CA VAL A 165 -4.74 -5.91 -5.85
C VAL A 165 -6.11 -6.07 -6.48
N TYR A 166 -7.02 -5.19 -6.09
CA TYR A 166 -8.39 -5.13 -6.55
C TYR A 166 -8.58 -3.92 -7.45
N SER A 167 -9.06 -4.11 -8.67
CA SER A 167 -9.63 -2.99 -9.43
C SER A 167 -11.06 -2.79 -8.95
N ASP A 168 -11.88 -3.83 -8.93
CA ASP A 168 -13.21 -3.80 -8.29
C ASP A 168 -13.16 -4.39 -6.88
N TRP A 169 -13.59 -3.63 -5.87
CA TRP A 169 -13.56 -4.06 -4.47
C TRP A 169 -14.50 -5.22 -4.15
N ARG A 170 -15.38 -5.61 -5.09
CA ARG A 170 -16.28 -6.76 -4.98
C ARG A 170 -15.66 -8.06 -5.52
N GLU A 171 -14.48 -7.99 -6.14
CA GLU A 171 -13.71 -9.17 -6.55
C GLU A 171 -13.52 -10.13 -5.36
N GLN A 172 -13.37 -11.42 -5.66
CA GLN A 172 -13.20 -12.45 -4.64
C GLN A 172 -11.72 -12.80 -4.52
N ARG A 173 -11.14 -12.65 -3.33
CA ARG A 173 -9.76 -13.08 -3.10
C ARG A 173 -9.60 -14.58 -3.25
N GLY A 174 -8.36 -14.95 -3.53
CA GLY A 174 -7.89 -16.30 -3.46
C GLY A 174 -7.73 -16.82 -2.03
N SER A 175 -7.04 -17.96 -1.93
CA SER A 175 -6.47 -18.45 -0.68
C SER A 175 -4.95 -18.50 -0.82
N LEU A 176 -4.24 -18.25 0.28
CA LEU A 176 -2.79 -18.29 0.35
C LEU A 176 -2.39 -19.00 1.65
N ALA A 177 -1.50 -19.98 1.53
CA ALA A 177 -0.88 -20.66 2.66
C ALA A 177 0.61 -20.83 2.39
N ILE A 178 1.43 -20.68 3.44
CA ILE A 178 2.87 -20.92 3.38
C ILE A 178 3.25 -22.03 4.35
N ALA A 179 4.19 -22.87 3.94
CA ALA A 179 4.86 -23.81 4.82
C ALA A 179 6.35 -23.87 4.48
N ARG A 180 7.18 -24.16 5.48
CA ARG A 180 8.55 -24.59 5.26
C ARG A 180 8.55 -26.12 5.07
N VAL A 181 9.25 -26.61 4.06
CA VAL A 181 9.08 -27.98 3.55
C VAL A 181 9.51 -29.06 4.55
N ASP A 182 10.66 -28.89 5.21
CA ASP A 182 11.26 -29.88 6.11
C ASP A 182 10.67 -29.88 7.53
N THR A 183 9.88 -28.87 7.87
CA THR A 183 9.23 -28.73 9.20
C THR A 183 7.71 -28.83 9.13
N ALA A 184 7.13 -28.93 7.94
CA ALA A 184 5.70 -29.15 7.76
C ALA A 184 5.22 -30.39 8.54
N GLY A 185 4.10 -30.25 9.28
CA GLY A 185 3.56 -31.33 10.12
C GLY A 185 4.22 -31.47 11.50
N THR A 186 5.21 -30.65 11.84
CA THR A 186 5.79 -30.57 13.19
C THR A 186 5.23 -29.39 13.98
N ALA A 187 5.55 -29.29 15.27
CA ALA A 187 5.15 -28.17 16.13
C ALA A 187 6.35 -27.30 16.52
N PRO A 188 6.17 -25.97 16.71
CA PRO A 188 7.20 -25.11 17.27
C PRO A 188 7.66 -25.57 18.65
N ALA A 189 8.91 -25.27 19.00
CA ALA A 189 9.40 -25.48 20.35
C ALA A 189 8.63 -24.62 21.37
N PRO A 190 8.52 -25.04 22.66
CA PRO A 190 7.92 -24.23 23.69
C PRO A 190 8.58 -22.86 23.82
N LEU A 191 7.76 -21.85 24.12
CA LEU A 191 8.22 -20.47 24.28
C LEU A 191 9.23 -20.36 25.42
N THR A 192 10.40 -19.78 25.14
CA THR A 192 11.41 -19.50 26.15
C THR A 192 11.36 -18.04 26.61
N LYS A 193 11.97 -17.78 27.76
CA LYS A 193 12.12 -16.44 28.31
C LYS A 193 12.85 -15.51 27.33
N GLU A 194 13.95 -15.98 26.77
CA GLU A 194 14.82 -15.24 25.85
C GLU A 194 14.08 -14.88 24.56
N GLN A 195 13.22 -15.77 24.07
CA GLN A 195 12.37 -15.50 22.91
C GLN A 195 11.39 -14.36 23.20
N VAL A 196 10.72 -14.36 24.36
CA VAL A 196 9.79 -13.29 24.75
C VAL A 196 10.50 -11.95 24.87
N GLU A 197 11.66 -11.92 25.53
CA GLU A 197 12.49 -10.71 25.66
C GLU A 197 12.91 -10.17 24.28
N LYS A 198 13.35 -11.05 23.38
CA LYS A 198 13.72 -10.69 22.01
C LYS A 198 12.53 -10.14 21.22
N ARG A 199 11.33 -10.71 21.39
CA ARG A 199 10.11 -10.25 20.70
C ARG A 199 9.71 -8.84 21.13
N TYR A 200 9.71 -8.54 22.42
CA TYR A 200 9.47 -7.17 22.91
C TYR A 200 10.53 -6.19 22.43
N ALA A 201 11.82 -6.55 22.52
CA ALA A 201 12.90 -5.70 22.02
C ALA A 201 12.77 -5.44 20.50
N SER A 202 12.39 -6.46 19.73
CA SER A 202 12.15 -6.35 18.29
C SER A 202 10.96 -5.45 17.98
N ALA A 203 9.83 -5.61 18.68
CA ALA A 203 8.66 -4.75 18.53
C ALA A 203 9.01 -3.27 18.78
N GLY A 204 9.77 -2.98 19.84
CA GLY A 204 10.21 -1.62 20.15
C GLY A 204 11.15 -1.04 19.10
N LYS A 205 12.16 -1.80 18.69
CA LYS A 205 13.07 -1.38 17.62
C LYS A 205 12.33 -1.11 16.31
N GLN A 206 11.41 -2.00 15.92
CA GLN A 206 10.61 -1.85 14.71
C GLN A 206 9.70 -0.62 14.78
N LEU A 207 9.09 -0.35 15.92
CA LEU A 207 8.22 0.82 16.11
C LEU A 207 8.97 2.14 15.91
N VAL A 208 10.11 2.30 16.60
CA VAL A 208 10.94 3.50 16.48
C VAL A 208 11.46 3.65 15.04
N ASN A 209 11.95 2.56 14.45
CA ASN A 209 12.44 2.57 13.08
C ASN A 209 11.32 2.90 12.08
N ARG A 210 10.11 2.38 12.27
CA ARG A 210 8.95 2.67 11.44
C ARG A 210 8.68 4.17 11.42
N VAL A 211 8.58 4.82 12.58
CA VAL A 211 8.35 6.28 12.64
C VAL A 211 9.47 7.05 11.93
N LYS A 212 10.74 6.74 12.23
CA LYS A 212 11.90 7.39 11.57
C LYS A 212 11.87 7.21 10.05
N THR A 213 11.58 6.00 9.58
CA THR A 213 11.55 5.65 8.16
C THR A 213 10.51 6.47 7.41
N TRP A 214 9.27 6.49 7.90
CA TRP A 214 8.18 7.10 7.17
C TRP A 214 8.16 8.63 7.28
N LEU A 215 8.82 9.20 8.29
CA LEU A 215 9.16 10.63 8.32
C LEU A 215 10.28 11.02 7.33
N GLN A 216 11.10 10.05 6.93
CA GLN A 216 12.24 10.29 6.04
C GLN A 216 11.90 10.05 4.56
N PHE A 217 11.01 9.11 4.26
CA PHE A 217 10.63 8.74 2.89
C PHE A 217 10.15 9.93 2.03
N PRO A 218 9.24 10.79 2.52
CA PRO A 218 8.81 11.94 1.75
C PRO A 218 9.93 12.89 1.35
N LYS A 219 10.92 13.09 2.23
CA LYS A 219 12.09 13.93 1.95
C LYS A 219 12.90 13.45 0.75
N TRP A 220 12.91 12.14 0.50
CA TRP A 220 13.62 11.56 -0.65
C TRP A 220 12.83 11.65 -1.95
N PHE A 221 11.51 11.48 -1.89
CA PHE A 221 10.70 11.23 -3.09
C PHE A 221 9.65 12.30 -3.41
N TYR A 222 9.35 13.20 -2.47
CA TYR A 222 8.24 14.16 -2.56
C TYR A 222 8.65 15.60 -2.29
N ASP A 223 9.38 15.88 -1.21
CA ASP A 223 9.60 17.26 -0.74
C ASP A 223 10.40 18.14 -1.72
N ASN A 224 11.18 17.52 -2.61
CA ASN A 224 11.93 18.22 -3.66
C ASN A 224 11.13 18.43 -4.96
N LEU A 225 9.91 17.92 -5.03
CA LEU A 225 9.02 18.11 -6.18
C LEU A 225 8.32 19.48 -6.08
N PRO A 226 8.01 20.14 -7.21
CA PRO A 226 7.18 21.32 -7.20
C PRO A 226 5.79 21.03 -6.61
N VAL A 227 5.34 21.87 -5.69
CA VAL A 227 3.98 21.82 -5.11
C VAL A 227 2.93 21.90 -6.23
N ASN A 228 1.81 21.20 -6.05
CA ASN A 228 0.68 21.18 -6.99
C ASN A 228 1.06 20.67 -8.38
N THR A 229 2.01 19.72 -8.44
CA THR A 229 2.38 19.01 -9.67
C THR A 229 2.51 17.51 -9.40
N MET A 230 2.54 16.72 -10.47
CA MET A 230 2.84 15.29 -10.40
C MET A 230 3.94 14.95 -11.41
N THR A 231 4.77 13.96 -11.07
CA THR A 231 5.83 13.48 -11.97
C THR A 231 5.25 12.67 -13.13
N GLU A 232 6.03 12.51 -14.18
CA GLU A 232 5.76 11.50 -15.21
C GLU A 232 5.73 10.08 -14.59
N PRO A 233 5.02 9.12 -15.22
CA PRO A 233 5.05 7.72 -14.81
C PRO A 233 6.48 7.16 -14.87
N ARG A 234 6.92 6.52 -13.79
CA ARG A 234 8.23 5.87 -13.70
C ARG A 234 8.12 4.55 -12.95
N LEU A 235 9.08 3.65 -13.15
CA LEU A 235 9.17 2.43 -12.34
C LEU A 235 9.24 2.76 -10.86
N THR A 236 8.44 2.06 -10.06
CA THR A 236 8.42 2.26 -8.60
C THR A 236 9.75 1.77 -8.00
N PRO A 237 10.50 2.62 -7.27
CA PRO A 237 11.72 2.19 -6.60
C PRO A 237 11.45 1.04 -5.61
N GLY A 238 12.14 -0.09 -5.80
CA GLY A 238 11.93 -1.29 -4.98
C GLY A 238 10.57 -1.97 -5.16
N GLY A 239 9.78 -1.57 -6.17
CA GLY A 239 8.50 -2.21 -6.53
C GLY A 239 8.66 -3.35 -7.54
N LEU A 240 7.53 -3.82 -8.06
CA LEU A 240 7.51 -4.82 -9.14
C LEU A 240 8.00 -4.20 -10.46
N ALA A 241 8.64 -4.99 -11.32
CA ALA A 241 9.06 -4.54 -12.65
C ALA A 241 7.87 -4.09 -13.53
N THR A 242 6.68 -4.64 -13.27
CA THR A 242 5.42 -4.34 -13.96
C THR A 242 4.61 -3.24 -13.27
N GLN A 243 5.20 -2.51 -12.31
CA GLN A 243 4.55 -1.44 -11.58
C GLN A 243 5.19 -0.07 -11.87
N PHE A 244 4.34 0.85 -12.33
CA PHE A 244 4.69 2.26 -12.51
C PHE A 244 3.96 3.14 -11.49
N SER A 245 4.58 4.27 -11.20
CA SER A 245 4.07 5.28 -10.26
C SER A 245 4.24 6.68 -10.84
N SER A 246 3.29 7.56 -10.52
CA SER A 246 3.41 9.01 -10.65
C SER A 246 3.09 9.61 -9.29
N VAL A 247 3.92 10.56 -8.83
CA VAL A 247 3.88 11.07 -7.46
C VAL A 247 3.89 12.59 -7.45
N GLY A 248 3.29 13.18 -6.42
CA GLY A 248 3.29 14.61 -6.20
C GLY A 248 2.86 14.96 -4.79
N HIS A 249 2.80 16.24 -4.49
CA HIS A 249 2.18 16.76 -3.28
C HIS A 249 1.48 18.06 -3.59
N TYR A 250 0.50 18.39 -2.76
CA TYR A 250 -0.27 19.62 -2.91
C TYR A 250 -0.18 20.50 -1.67
N ASP A 251 -0.46 21.77 -1.89
CA ASP A 251 -0.76 22.77 -0.86
C ASP A 251 -1.91 23.63 -1.41
N LEU A 252 -3.08 23.50 -0.78
CA LEU A 252 -4.33 24.11 -1.23
C LEU A 252 -5.02 24.86 -0.10
N ALA A 253 -5.45 26.10 -0.37
CA ALA A 253 -6.42 26.78 0.48
C ALA A 253 -7.81 26.13 0.38
N ASP A 254 -8.70 26.41 1.34
CA ASP A 254 -10.05 25.80 1.41
C ASP A 254 -10.93 26.07 0.19
N ASP A 255 -10.69 27.20 -0.50
CA ASP A 255 -11.39 27.63 -1.72
C ASP A 255 -10.69 27.19 -3.01
N GLN A 256 -9.60 26.42 -2.91
CA GLN A 256 -8.87 25.88 -4.05
C GLN A 256 -9.16 24.39 -4.27
N ALA A 257 -9.01 23.97 -5.51
CA ALA A 257 -9.08 22.59 -5.94
C ALA A 257 -7.96 22.27 -6.93
N ILE A 258 -7.60 21.01 -7.02
CA ILE A 258 -6.80 20.47 -8.12
C ILE A 258 -7.70 19.67 -9.05
N ILE A 259 -7.65 19.96 -10.36
CA ILE A 259 -8.15 19.08 -11.41
C ILE A 259 -6.97 18.25 -11.92
N ILE A 260 -7.03 16.94 -11.73
CA ILE A 260 -6.07 15.98 -12.28
C ILE A 260 -6.70 15.35 -13.52
N THR A 261 -6.04 15.46 -14.67
CA THR A 261 -6.44 14.75 -15.89
C THR A 261 -5.43 13.66 -16.20
N VAL A 262 -5.88 12.42 -16.37
CA VAL A 262 -5.03 11.29 -16.74
C VAL A 262 -5.71 10.44 -17.81
N PRO A 263 -5.01 9.95 -18.84
CA PRO A 263 -5.59 9.00 -19.78
C PRO A 263 -6.02 7.72 -19.07
N LYS A 264 -7.18 7.17 -19.44
CA LYS A 264 -7.56 5.82 -19.00
C LYS A 264 -6.58 4.83 -19.60
N SER A 265 -5.87 4.10 -18.76
CA SER A 265 -4.86 3.14 -19.17
C SER A 265 -5.48 1.82 -19.63
N ASP A 266 -4.74 1.08 -20.45
CA ASP A 266 -4.95 -0.34 -20.76
C ASP A 266 -4.39 -1.27 -19.67
N ALA A 267 -3.59 -0.76 -18.73
CA ALA A 267 -3.13 -1.51 -17.57
C ALA A 267 -4.32 -2.10 -16.80
N PRO A 268 -4.29 -3.39 -16.42
CA PRO A 268 -5.37 -4.02 -15.67
C PRO A 268 -5.76 -3.28 -14.38
N TYR A 269 -4.78 -2.64 -13.74
CA TYR A 269 -5.01 -1.77 -12.59
C TYR A 269 -4.39 -0.39 -12.81
N GLN A 270 -5.20 0.65 -12.62
CA GLN A 270 -4.81 2.06 -12.56
C GLN A 270 -5.55 2.69 -11.38
N GLY A 271 -4.82 3.10 -10.35
CA GLY A 271 -5.39 3.65 -9.11
C GLY A 271 -4.74 4.97 -8.68
N PHE A 272 -5.55 5.86 -8.13
CA PHE A 272 -5.14 7.12 -7.50
C PHE A 272 -5.50 7.12 -6.02
N GLN A 273 -4.65 7.71 -5.19
CA GLN A 273 -4.96 7.98 -3.78
C GLN A 273 -4.31 9.27 -3.28
N LEU A 274 -4.90 9.79 -2.20
CA LEU A 274 -4.24 10.70 -1.28
C LEU A 274 -3.52 9.95 -0.16
N GLY A 275 -2.53 10.62 0.43
CA GLY A 275 -2.04 10.26 1.76
C GLY A 275 -1.52 11.44 2.55
N SER A 276 -1.59 11.34 3.87
CA SER A 276 -1.21 12.41 4.77
C SER A 276 0.30 12.56 4.91
N LEU A 277 0.73 13.61 5.62
CA LEU A 277 2.15 13.90 5.87
C LEU A 277 2.82 12.88 6.81
N TRP A 278 2.04 11.98 7.43
CA TRP A 278 2.53 10.77 8.11
C TRP A 278 2.87 9.62 7.16
N TYR A 279 2.72 9.85 5.85
CA TYR A 279 3.00 8.89 4.79
C TYR A 279 2.15 7.61 4.93
N ILE A 280 0.85 7.81 5.15
CA ILE A 280 -0.20 6.79 5.21
C ILE A 280 -1.35 7.22 4.31
N SER A 281 -2.15 6.26 3.84
CA SER A 281 -3.40 6.60 3.14
C SER A 281 -4.36 7.37 4.05
N LEU A 282 -5.17 8.25 3.48
CA LEU A 282 -6.31 8.84 4.21
C LEU A 282 -7.41 7.78 4.47
N ASP A 283 -8.47 8.12 5.20
CA ASP A 283 -9.60 7.20 5.37
C ASP A 283 -10.25 6.94 4.00
N TYR A 284 -10.04 5.73 3.47
CA TYR A 284 -10.62 5.30 2.20
C TYR A 284 -11.87 4.44 2.37
N ILE A 285 -12.22 4.10 3.61
CA ILE A 285 -13.38 3.27 3.94
C ILE A 285 -14.62 4.16 3.96
N ASN A 286 -14.55 5.28 4.68
CA ASN A 286 -15.70 6.17 4.91
C ASN A 286 -15.71 7.39 3.99
N HIS A 287 -14.63 7.60 3.25
CA HIS A 287 -14.46 8.74 2.35
C HIS A 287 -13.88 8.29 1.00
N GLN A 288 -14.18 9.06 -0.05
CA GLN A 288 -13.57 8.86 -1.37
C GLN A 288 -12.25 9.64 -1.44
N THR A 289 -11.23 9.11 -0.77
CA THR A 289 -9.85 9.64 -0.78
C THR A 289 -8.96 8.95 -1.82
N SER A 290 -9.54 8.01 -2.56
CA SER A 290 -8.92 7.21 -3.61
C SER A 290 -9.96 6.78 -4.64
N LEU A 291 -9.52 6.63 -5.88
CA LEU A 291 -10.29 6.10 -7.00
C LEU A 291 -9.39 5.31 -7.92
N ASN A 292 -9.85 4.15 -8.36
CA ASN A 292 -9.26 3.45 -9.50
C ASN A 292 -10.14 3.54 -10.74
N SER A 293 -9.60 3.09 -11.87
CA SER A 293 -10.25 3.18 -13.18
C SER A 293 -11.59 2.43 -13.28
N SER A 294 -11.86 1.45 -12.40
CA SER A 294 -13.16 0.77 -12.36
C SER A 294 -14.22 1.54 -11.58
N GLN A 295 -13.79 2.38 -10.63
CA GLN A 295 -14.64 3.19 -9.76
C GLN A 295 -14.89 4.60 -10.31
N ALA A 296 -13.94 5.13 -11.07
CA ALA A 296 -14.00 6.46 -11.65
C ALA A 296 -14.90 6.51 -12.89
N GLN A 297 -15.57 7.64 -13.09
CA GLN A 297 -16.10 7.98 -14.40
C GLN A 297 -14.95 8.20 -15.37
N ILE A 298 -15.08 7.63 -16.57
CA ILE A 298 -14.25 7.91 -17.73
C ILE A 298 -15.05 8.84 -18.66
N ASP A 299 -14.44 9.95 -19.05
CA ASP A 299 -15.06 10.92 -19.95
C ASP A 299 -15.09 10.40 -21.39
N PRO A 300 -15.98 10.91 -22.26
CA PRO A 300 -16.08 10.47 -23.66
C PRO A 300 -14.80 10.61 -24.50
N ASP A 301 -13.85 11.43 -24.05
CA ASP A 301 -12.55 11.61 -24.70
C ASP A 301 -11.47 10.63 -24.22
N GLY A 302 -11.84 9.67 -23.35
CA GLY A 302 -10.95 8.62 -22.85
C GLY A 302 -10.10 9.00 -21.65
N ASN A 303 -10.31 10.19 -21.07
CA ASN A 303 -9.61 10.61 -19.85
C ASN A 303 -10.42 10.32 -18.59
N ILE A 304 -9.71 10.12 -17.48
CA ILE A 304 -10.25 10.18 -16.13
C ILE A 304 -9.86 11.55 -15.57
N ARG A 305 -10.85 12.31 -15.11
CA ARG A 305 -10.66 13.61 -14.49
C ARG A 305 -11.12 13.58 -13.04
N MET A 306 -10.21 13.87 -12.12
CA MET A 306 -10.46 13.87 -10.68
C MET A 306 -10.34 15.28 -10.13
N VAL A 307 -11.25 15.64 -9.23
CA VAL A 307 -11.23 16.93 -8.53
C VAL A 307 -10.82 16.68 -7.09
N VAL A 308 -9.64 17.13 -6.69
CA VAL A 308 -9.17 17.06 -5.30
C VAL A 308 -9.50 18.37 -4.61
N SER A 309 -10.38 18.34 -3.60
CA SER A 309 -10.79 19.54 -2.86
C SER A 309 -11.36 19.21 -1.49
N ASN A 310 -11.29 20.17 -0.56
CA ASN A 310 -11.94 20.05 0.75
C ASN A 310 -13.46 20.20 0.63
N THR A 311 -13.91 21.16 -0.17
CA THR A 311 -15.34 21.42 -0.42
C THR A 311 -15.87 20.50 -1.53
N ASN A 312 -17.05 19.92 -1.32
CA ASN A 312 -17.73 19.07 -2.31
C ASN A 312 -18.10 19.86 -3.59
N PRO A 313 -17.52 19.52 -4.75
CA PRO A 313 -17.79 20.18 -6.03
C PRO A 313 -19.03 19.63 -6.77
N GLY A 314 -19.69 18.61 -6.22
CA GLY A 314 -20.88 17.98 -6.79
C GLY A 314 -20.60 17.02 -7.95
N VAL A 315 -19.39 16.46 -8.05
CA VAL A 315 -18.99 15.53 -9.12
C VAL A 315 -18.62 14.14 -8.62
N THR A 316 -18.80 13.13 -9.47
CA THR A 316 -18.58 11.70 -9.19
C THR A 316 -17.13 11.41 -8.86
N ASN A 317 -16.20 12.01 -9.62
CA ASN A 317 -14.75 11.85 -9.43
C ASN A 317 -14.16 12.85 -8.41
N TRP A 318 -14.93 13.27 -7.41
CA TRP A 318 -14.42 14.10 -6.31
C TRP A 318 -13.55 13.28 -5.37
N ILE A 319 -12.37 13.78 -5.02
CA ILE A 319 -11.48 13.20 -4.02
C ILE A 319 -11.42 14.13 -2.81
N GLU A 320 -11.85 13.61 -1.66
CA GLU A 320 -11.93 14.36 -0.41
C GLU A 320 -10.55 14.56 0.21
N THR A 321 -10.19 15.81 0.56
CA THR A 321 -8.93 16.09 1.29
C THR A 321 -9.06 15.89 2.80
N LEU A 322 -10.28 15.79 3.33
CA LEU A 322 -10.56 15.63 4.76
C LEU A 322 -9.90 16.70 5.64
N GLY A 323 -9.89 17.96 5.18
CA GLY A 323 -9.24 19.07 5.89
C GLY A 323 -7.71 19.11 5.76
N HIS A 324 -7.08 18.18 5.04
CA HIS A 324 -5.64 18.24 4.78
C HIS A 324 -5.34 19.33 3.75
N ARG A 325 -4.83 20.46 4.22
CA ARG A 325 -4.28 21.56 3.38
C ARG A 325 -3.12 21.08 2.51
N ARG A 326 -2.30 20.16 3.05
CA ARG A 326 -1.17 19.52 2.36
C ARG A 326 -1.26 18.01 2.47
N ALA A 327 -1.01 17.33 1.35
CA ALA A 327 -0.91 15.87 1.33
C ALA A 327 -0.19 15.38 0.07
N TYR A 328 0.07 14.08 0.02
CA TYR A 328 0.68 13.39 -1.12
C TYR A 328 -0.37 12.94 -2.12
N LEU A 329 0.01 12.99 -3.40
CA LEU A 329 -0.72 12.51 -4.57
C LEU A 329 0.02 11.30 -5.12
N GLN A 330 -0.68 10.19 -5.36
CA GLN A 330 -0.04 8.98 -5.87
C GLN A 330 -0.93 8.25 -6.86
N PHE A 331 -0.43 8.05 -8.07
CA PHE A 331 -0.95 7.07 -9.01
C PHE A 331 -0.11 5.79 -9.01
N ARG A 332 -0.77 4.66 -9.27
CA ARG A 332 -0.13 3.39 -9.55
C ARG A 332 -0.75 2.73 -10.77
N TRP A 333 0.10 2.20 -11.64
CA TRP A 333 -0.28 1.27 -12.70
C TRP A 333 0.39 -0.07 -12.41
N GLN A 334 -0.36 -1.16 -12.52
CA GLN A 334 0.16 -2.50 -12.25
C GLN A 334 -0.17 -3.43 -13.40
N ARG A 335 0.65 -4.47 -13.55
CA ARG A 335 0.56 -5.45 -14.63
C ARG A 335 0.71 -4.80 -16.01
N VAL A 336 1.59 -3.81 -16.11
CA VAL A 336 1.80 -3.08 -17.36
C VAL A 336 2.59 -3.94 -18.36
N ASP A 337 2.09 -4.07 -19.59
CA ASP A 337 2.71 -4.88 -20.67
C ASP A 337 3.69 -4.09 -21.56
N ARG A 338 3.72 -2.77 -21.40
CA ARG A 338 4.62 -1.86 -22.12
C ARG A 338 5.20 -0.83 -21.17
N GLN A 339 6.27 -0.17 -21.58
CA GLN A 339 6.76 0.99 -20.85
C GLN A 339 5.75 2.14 -20.93
N LEU A 340 5.44 2.75 -19.78
CA LEU A 340 4.67 4.01 -19.75
C LEU A 340 5.59 5.19 -20.07
N THR A 341 5.00 6.18 -20.71
CA THR A 341 5.64 7.41 -21.19
C THR A 341 5.02 8.63 -20.51
N PRO A 342 5.58 9.84 -20.69
CA PRO A 342 4.99 11.06 -20.15
C PRO A 342 3.54 11.28 -20.61
N ALA A 343 3.19 10.84 -21.82
CA ALA A 343 1.85 10.96 -22.37
C ALA A 343 0.81 10.08 -21.65
N ASP A 344 1.25 9.05 -20.93
CA ASP A 344 0.40 8.20 -20.09
C ASP A 344 0.16 8.79 -18.69
N GLY A 345 0.86 9.89 -18.36
CA GLY A 345 0.89 10.51 -17.05
C GLY A 345 -0.24 11.51 -16.79
N PRO A 346 -0.42 11.91 -15.51
CA PRO A 346 -1.37 12.93 -15.14
C PRO A 346 -0.86 14.34 -15.47
N THR A 347 -1.78 15.24 -15.80
CA THR A 347 -1.60 16.69 -15.76
C THR A 347 -2.42 17.28 -14.63
N VAL A 348 -1.99 18.44 -14.10
CA VAL A 348 -2.56 19.07 -12.91
C VAL A 348 -2.86 20.54 -13.20
N GLU A 349 -4.08 21.00 -12.89
CA GLU A 349 -4.47 22.41 -12.88
C GLU A 349 -5.03 22.77 -11.51
N VAL A 350 -4.51 23.84 -10.89
CA VAL A 350 -5.10 24.42 -9.68
C VAL A 350 -6.14 25.46 -10.10
N VAL A 351 -7.35 25.35 -9.54
CA VAL A 351 -8.49 26.24 -9.82
C VAL A 351 -9.15 26.68 -8.53
N ALA A 352 -9.96 27.74 -8.57
CA ALA A 352 -10.90 28.01 -7.50
C ALA A 352 -12.03 26.98 -7.53
N VAL A 353 -12.55 26.56 -6.38
CA VAL A 353 -13.66 25.60 -6.27
C VAL A 353 -14.90 26.10 -7.05
N GLY A 354 -15.17 27.41 -6.99
CA GLY A 354 -16.28 28.03 -7.72
C GLY A 354 -16.15 27.96 -9.25
N ASP A 355 -14.93 27.78 -9.78
CA ASP A 355 -14.67 27.72 -11.22
C ASP A 355 -14.78 26.31 -11.80
N ILE A 356 -14.90 25.27 -10.96
CA ILE A 356 -14.97 23.87 -11.39
C ILE A 356 -16.04 23.62 -12.46
N PRO A 357 -17.28 24.15 -12.36
CA PRO A 357 -18.29 23.96 -13.41
C PRO A 357 -17.87 24.45 -14.80
N ALA A 358 -17.00 25.48 -14.86
CA ALA A 358 -16.51 26.04 -16.10
C ALA A 358 -15.18 25.40 -16.56
N LYS A 359 -14.37 24.92 -15.60
CA LYS A 359 -13.01 24.43 -15.82
C LYS A 359 -12.92 22.93 -16.02
N LEU A 360 -13.80 22.15 -15.42
CA LEU A 360 -13.80 20.69 -15.55
C LEU A 360 -14.44 20.29 -16.89
N PRO A 361 -13.69 19.71 -17.85
CA PRO A 361 -14.27 19.13 -19.04
C PRO A 361 -15.31 18.07 -18.65
N HIS A 362 -16.39 17.99 -19.42
CA HIS A 362 -17.49 17.04 -19.17
C HIS A 362 -18.17 17.17 -17.78
N TYR A 363 -18.06 18.34 -17.12
CA TYR A 363 -18.66 18.59 -15.80
C TYR A 363 -20.11 18.11 -15.67
N SER A 364 -20.97 18.43 -16.63
CA SER A 364 -22.39 18.04 -16.60
C SER A 364 -22.62 16.53 -16.58
N GLN A 365 -21.73 15.74 -17.20
CA GLN A 365 -21.79 14.28 -17.19
C GLN A 365 -21.22 13.70 -15.89
N ASN A 366 -20.33 14.46 -15.23
CA ASN A 366 -19.70 14.08 -13.96
C ASN A 366 -20.54 14.41 -12.73
N GLN A 367 -21.63 15.18 -12.86
CA GLN A 367 -22.47 15.54 -11.72
C GLN A 367 -23.03 14.32 -11.00
N ILE A 368 -23.07 14.38 -9.67
CA ILE A 368 -23.65 13.35 -8.81
C ILE A 368 -24.62 13.97 -7.80
N SER A 369 -25.73 13.29 -7.53
CA SER A 369 -26.65 13.67 -6.47
C SER A 369 -26.09 13.32 -5.10
N GLU A 370 -26.60 13.96 -4.03
CA GLU A 370 -26.24 13.61 -2.66
C GLU A 370 -26.58 12.14 -2.33
N GLU A 371 -27.71 11.62 -2.83
CA GLU A 371 -28.08 10.21 -2.69
C GLU A 371 -27.08 9.29 -3.40
N GLY A 372 -26.69 9.63 -4.63
CA GLY A 372 -25.67 8.89 -5.38
C GLY A 372 -24.32 8.87 -4.66
N TRP A 373 -23.91 10.01 -4.09
CA TRP A 373 -22.70 10.10 -3.27
C TRP A 373 -22.76 9.18 -2.06
N ARG A 374 -23.86 9.24 -1.28
CA ARG A 374 -24.07 8.36 -0.11
C ARG A 374 -24.07 6.88 -0.50
N SER A 375 -24.65 6.51 -1.63
CA SER A 375 -24.62 5.14 -2.15
C SER A 375 -23.19 4.66 -2.40
N ARG A 376 -22.36 5.50 -3.04
CA ARG A 376 -20.94 5.17 -3.30
C ARG A 376 -20.17 4.96 -2.00
N ILE A 377 -20.38 5.81 -0.99
CA ILE A 377 -19.75 5.63 0.33
C ILE A 377 -20.21 4.32 0.99
N ALA A 378 -21.51 4.01 0.94
CA ALA A 378 -22.04 2.75 1.48
C ALA A 378 -21.46 1.50 0.77
N GLU A 379 -21.27 1.57 -0.55
CA GLU A 379 -20.62 0.51 -1.33
C GLU A 379 -19.16 0.30 -0.89
N ARG A 380 -18.41 1.39 -0.68
CA ARG A 380 -17.03 1.32 -0.17
C ARG A 380 -16.96 0.67 1.20
N GLN A 381 -17.81 1.11 2.13
CA GLN A 381 -17.91 0.54 3.48
C GLN A 381 -18.25 -0.95 3.44
N THR A 382 -19.22 -1.33 2.60
CA THR A 382 -19.66 -2.74 2.44
C THR A 382 -18.55 -3.60 1.85
N ALA A 383 -17.90 -3.12 0.78
CA ALA A 383 -16.85 -3.87 0.09
C ALA A 383 -15.61 -4.07 0.97
N ILE A 384 -15.21 -3.06 1.74
CA ILE A 384 -14.15 -3.21 2.75
C ILE A 384 -14.57 -4.18 3.85
N GLY A 385 -15.79 -4.02 4.39
CA GLY A 385 -16.32 -4.92 5.43
C GLY A 385 -16.36 -6.39 5.00
N ALA A 386 -16.52 -6.66 3.70
CA ALA A 386 -16.51 -8.01 3.15
C ALA A 386 -15.10 -8.61 2.98
N ARG A 387 -14.05 -7.80 2.78
CA ARG A 387 -12.70 -8.29 2.41
C ARG A 387 -11.60 -8.01 3.43
N MET A 388 -11.81 -7.12 4.39
CA MET A 388 -10.85 -6.72 5.42
C MET A 388 -11.53 -6.71 6.80
N LEU A 389 -11.68 -7.90 7.40
CA LEU A 389 -12.09 -8.01 8.80
C LEU A 389 -10.91 -7.58 9.69
N GLY A 390 -11.19 -6.70 10.66
CA GLY A 390 -10.19 -6.09 11.55
C GLY A 390 -9.66 -7.00 12.66
#